data_AF-A0A8X6HM98-F1
#
_entry.id   AF-A0A8X6HM98-F1
#
_cell.length_a   1.000
_cell.length_b   1.000
_cell.length_c   1.000
_cell.angle_alpha   90.00
_cell.angle_beta   90.00
_cell.angle_gamma   90.00
#
_symmetry.space_group_name_H-M   'P 1'
#
loop_
_entity.id
_entity.type
_entity.pdbx_description
1 polymer ?
#
loop_
_entity_poly.entity_id
_entity_poly.type
_entity_poly.pdbx_seq_one_letter_code
_entity_poly.pdbx_strand_id
1 'polypeptide(L)'
;MAIQMRKAVVRHVCNEWKRFKCFTQGPYGVPYCTKRLYYTEMSKPYTYRSICEIMAAGEIFPYKFQVYQDGSLITVFGDALQGIRRLWLRGILMKATLMH
;
A
#
# COMPACT_ATOMS: atom_id res chain seq x y z
N MET A 1 -10.14 2.05 -0.63
CA MET A 1 -9.94 0.64 -0.24
C MET A 1 -11.08 0.23 0.69
N ALA A 2 -11.61 -0.99 0.60
CA ALA A 2 -12.53 -1.49 1.62
C ALA A 2 -11.84 -1.39 3.00
N ILE A 3 -12.51 -0.83 4.01
CA ILE A 3 -11.96 -0.56 5.36
C ILE A 3 -11.18 -1.75 5.94
N GLN A 4 -11.62 -2.98 5.61
CA GLN A 4 -10.98 -4.21 6.08
C GLN A 4 -9.58 -4.43 5.49
N MET A 5 -9.39 -4.18 4.19
CA MET A 5 -8.06 -4.33 3.57
C MET A 5 -7.06 -3.33 4.16
N ARG A 6 -7.51 -2.11 4.49
CA ARG A 6 -6.66 -1.11 5.14
C ARG A 6 -6.18 -1.62 6.49
N LYS A 7 -7.12 -2.11 7.31
CA LYS A 7 -6.81 -2.64 8.64
C LYS A 7 -5.82 -3.81 8.53
N ALA A 8 -5.96 -4.67 7.52
CA ALA A 8 -5.03 -5.77 7.28
C ALA A 8 -3.62 -5.28 6.92
N VAL A 9 -3.49 -4.34 5.96
CA VAL A 9 -2.20 -3.75 5.57
C VAL A 9 -1.52 -3.06 6.76
N VAL A 10 -2.23 -2.17 7.45
CA VAL A 10 -1.68 -1.42 8.59
C VAL A 10 -1.25 -2.36 9.71
N ARG A 11 -2.03 -3.41 9.98
CA ARG A 11 -1.66 -4.44 10.95
C ARG A 11 -0.39 -5.19 10.52
N HIS A 12 -0.29 -5.58 9.25
CA HIS A 12 0.88 -6.29 8.72
C HIS A 12 2.15 -5.45 8.86
N VAL A 13 2.11 -4.18 8.45
CA VAL A 13 3.25 -3.25 8.58
C VAL A 13 3.65 -3.06 10.04
N CYS A 14 2.67 -2.99 10.96
CA CYS A 14 2.92 -2.89 12.39
C CYS A 14 3.56 -4.16 12.97
N ASN A 15 3.21 -5.33 12.48
CA ASN A 15 3.81 -6.60 12.92
C ASN A 15 5.26 -6.70 12.44
N GLU A 16 5.50 -6.35 11.18
CA GLU A 16 6.81 -6.38 10.52
C GLU A 16 7.55 -5.03 10.61
N TRP A 17 7.31 -4.28 11.69
CA TRP A 17 7.73 -2.87 11.80
C TRP A 17 9.23 -2.65 11.58
N LYS A 18 10.08 -3.57 12.07
CA LYS A 18 11.54 -3.47 11.87
C LYS A 18 11.92 -3.43 10.38
N ARG A 19 11.21 -4.18 9.54
CA ARG A 19 11.45 -4.24 8.09
C ARG A 19 10.83 -3.03 7.39
N PHE A 20 9.61 -2.66 7.76
CA PHE A 20 8.85 -1.65 7.03
C PHE A 20 9.14 -0.20 7.44
N LYS A 21 9.68 0.05 8.64
CA LYS A 21 9.88 1.41 9.19
C LYS A 21 10.51 2.37 8.17
N CYS A 22 11.59 1.96 7.51
CA CYS A 22 12.33 2.80 6.56
C CYS A 22 11.56 3.11 5.26
N PHE A 23 10.52 2.33 4.93
CA PHE A 23 9.71 2.51 3.73
C PHE A 23 8.42 3.29 3.99
N THR A 24 8.05 3.46 5.27
CA THR A 24 6.91 4.30 5.62
C THR A 24 7.16 5.73 5.19
N GLN A 25 6.11 6.46 4.83
CA GLN A 25 6.23 7.86 4.43
C GLN A 25 5.19 8.69 5.17
N GLY A 26 5.68 9.45 6.14
CA GLY A 26 4.91 10.40 6.92
C GLY A 26 4.76 11.75 6.22
N PRO A 27 4.21 12.73 6.95
CA PRO A 27 4.17 14.12 6.50
C PRO A 27 5.58 14.59 6.11
N TYR A 28 5.69 15.35 5.01
CA TYR A 28 6.96 15.89 4.51
C TYR A 28 7.96 14.86 3.93
N GLY A 29 7.50 13.64 3.65
CA GLY A 29 8.34 12.64 2.97
C GLY A 29 9.34 11.92 3.88
N VAL A 30 9.30 12.18 5.19
CA VAL A 30 10.12 11.47 6.17
C VAL A 30 9.40 10.24 6.72
N PRO A 31 10.10 9.12 7.00
CA PRO A 31 9.47 7.95 7.59
C PRO A 31 8.89 8.20 8.98
N TYR A 32 7.87 7.41 9.35
CA TYR A 32 7.28 7.49 10.67
C TYR A 32 8.27 7.02 11.74
N CYS A 33 8.48 7.85 12.76
CA CYS A 33 9.41 7.55 13.84
C CYS A 33 8.98 6.35 14.69
N THR A 34 7.65 6.14 14.83
CA THR A 34 7.10 5.10 15.72
C THR A 34 5.96 4.33 15.07
N LYS A 35 5.86 3.04 15.43
CA LYS A 35 4.75 2.15 15.05
C LYS A 35 3.39 2.74 15.44
N ARG A 36 3.29 3.33 16.64
CA ARG A 36 2.05 3.93 17.14
C ARG A 36 1.59 5.09 16.27
N LEU A 37 2.50 6.00 15.90
CA LEU A 37 2.17 7.12 15.03
C LEU A 37 1.71 6.65 13.65
N TYR A 38 2.44 5.70 13.07
CA TYR A 38 2.06 5.07 11.80
C TYR A 38 0.65 4.47 11.89
N TYR A 39 0.37 3.66 12.92
CA TYR A 39 -0.92 3.01 13.11
C TYR A 39 -2.06 4.02 13.22
N THR A 40 -1.90 5.07 14.03
CA THR A 40 -2.91 6.10 14.23
C THR A 40 -3.20 6.85 12.93
N GLU A 41 -2.17 7.27 12.20
CA GLU A 41 -2.35 8.06 10.98
C GLU A 41 -2.88 7.23 9.81
N MET A 42 -2.37 6.01 9.61
CA MET A 42 -2.74 5.15 8.49
C MET A 42 -4.07 4.41 8.71
N SER A 43 -4.59 4.38 9.94
CA SER A 43 -5.95 3.90 10.21
C SER A 43 -7.04 4.88 9.74
N LYS A 44 -6.68 6.16 9.48
CA LYS A 44 -7.64 7.18 9.04
C LYS A 44 -8.11 6.96 7.60
N PRO A 45 -9.35 7.35 7.25
CA PRO A 45 -9.95 7.09 5.94
C PRO A 45 -9.28 7.76 4.73
N TYR A 46 -8.38 8.73 4.92
CA TYR A 46 -7.82 9.55 3.83
C TYR A 46 -6.29 9.52 3.72
N THR A 47 -5.61 8.77 4.58
CA THR A 47 -4.15 8.68 4.59
C THR A 47 -3.72 7.46 3.81
N TYR A 48 -3.15 7.67 2.63
CA TYR A 48 -2.43 6.65 1.89
C TYR A 48 -1.43 7.36 1.01
N ARG A 49 -0.14 7.02 1.12
CA ARG A 49 0.84 7.67 0.24
C ARG A 49 2.15 6.93 0.02
N SER A 50 2.40 5.75 0.60
CA SER A 50 3.72 5.15 0.49
C SER A 50 3.75 3.78 -0.18
N ILE A 51 4.89 3.53 -0.84
CA ILE A 51 5.28 2.24 -1.41
C ILE A 51 5.22 1.12 -0.35
N CYS A 52 5.40 1.44 0.94
CA CYS A 52 5.26 0.51 2.06
C CYS A 52 3.89 -0.19 2.07
N GLU A 53 2.80 0.56 1.91
CA GLU A 53 1.47 -0.01 1.94
C GLU A 53 1.21 -0.92 0.73
N ILE A 54 1.83 -0.61 -0.41
CA ILE A 54 1.69 -1.38 -1.65
C ILE A 54 2.46 -2.69 -1.55
N MET A 55 3.70 -2.63 -1.04
CA MET A 55 4.50 -3.83 -0.74
C MET A 55 3.78 -4.74 0.25
N ALA A 56 3.31 -4.17 1.37
CA ALA A 56 2.56 -4.91 2.38
C ALA A 56 1.26 -5.51 1.81
N ALA A 57 0.55 -4.80 0.94
CA ALA A 57 -0.64 -5.33 0.26
C ALA A 57 -0.29 -6.48 -0.69
N GLY A 58 0.81 -6.38 -1.44
CA GLY A 58 1.29 -7.43 -2.34
C GLY A 58 1.71 -8.71 -1.62
N GLU A 59 2.10 -8.62 -0.34
CA GLU A 59 2.43 -9.80 0.48
C GLU A 59 1.20 -10.50 1.07
N ILE A 60 0.17 -9.75 1.45
CA ILE A 60 -0.96 -10.31 2.21
C ILE A 60 -2.18 -10.64 1.35
N PHE A 61 -2.24 -10.16 0.12
CA PHE A 61 -3.34 -10.43 -0.79
C PHE A 61 -2.87 -11.18 -2.03
N PRO A 62 -3.66 -12.15 -2.54
CA PRO A 62 -3.35 -12.90 -3.76
C PRO A 62 -3.67 -12.07 -5.03
N TYR A 63 -3.29 -10.79 -5.03
CA TYR A 63 -3.58 -9.83 -6.09
C TYR A 63 -2.29 -9.23 -6.63
N LYS A 64 -2.28 -8.98 -7.94
CA LYS A 64 -1.25 -8.17 -8.59
C LYS A 64 -1.67 -6.71 -8.61
N PHE A 65 -1.00 -5.89 -7.82
CA PHE A 65 -1.20 -4.45 -7.77
C PHE A 65 -0.31 -3.79 -8.81
N GLN A 66 -0.83 -2.86 -9.61
CA GLN A 66 0.05 -2.02 -10.42
C GLN A 66 -0.22 -0.54 -10.15
N VAL A 67 0.85 0.23 -10.19
CA VAL A 67 0.87 1.61 -9.74
C VAL A 67 1.11 2.49 -10.96
N TYR A 68 0.20 3.43 -11.25
CA TYR A 68 0.39 4.38 -12.35
C TYR A 68 0.46 5.79 -11.82
N GLN A 69 1.41 6.55 -12.36
CA GLN A 69 1.57 7.97 -12.14
C GLN A 69 1.46 8.66 -13.50
N ASP A 70 0.62 9.68 -13.59
CA ASP A 70 0.39 10.44 -14.83
C ASP A 70 0.04 9.56 -16.04
N GLY A 71 -0.72 8.47 -15.80
CA GLY A 71 -1.12 7.50 -16.83
C GLY A 71 -0.05 6.48 -17.21
N SER A 72 1.19 6.63 -16.74
CA SER A 72 2.29 5.69 -16.98
C SER A 72 2.39 4.65 -15.87
N LEU A 73 2.55 3.38 -16.23
CA LEU A 73 2.81 2.31 -15.28
C LEU A 73 4.22 2.50 -14.68
N ILE A 74 4.28 2.67 -13.36
CA ILE A 74 5.53 2.89 -12.64
C ILE A 74 6.08 1.57 -12.09
N THR A 75 5.22 0.71 -11.54
CA THR A 75 5.65 -0.53 -10.90
C THR A 75 4.49 -1.50 -10.67
N VAL A 76 4.83 -2.75 -10.38
CA VAL A 76 3.92 -3.88 -10.17
C VAL A 76 4.36 -4.67 -8.92
N PHE A 77 3.40 -5.07 -8.08
CA PHE A 77 3.64 -5.82 -6.84
C PHE A 77 2.67 -6.99 -6.69
N GLY A 78 3.12 -8.05 -6.01
CA GLY A 78 2.33 -9.25 -5.71
C GLY A 78 2.33 -10.28 -6.83
N ASP A 79 1.89 -11.49 -6.49
CA ASP A 79 1.78 -12.64 -7.41
C ASP A 79 0.29 -12.96 -7.64
N ALA A 80 -0.14 -13.00 -8.90
CA ALA A 80 -1.56 -13.10 -9.24
C ALA A 80 -2.04 -14.56 -9.18
N LEU A 81 -2.78 -14.92 -8.13
CA LEU A 81 -3.55 -16.17 -8.12
C LEU A 81 -5.03 -15.95 -8.49
N GLN A 82 -5.63 -14.77 -8.23
CA GLN A 82 -7.03 -14.49 -8.57
C GLN A 82 -7.32 -13.01 -8.88
N GLY A 83 -7.78 -12.72 -10.10
CA GLY A 83 -8.62 -11.55 -10.44
C GLY A 83 -7.98 -10.15 -10.33
N ILE A 84 -8.68 -9.16 -10.91
CA ILE A 84 -8.24 -7.76 -11.02
C ILE A 84 -8.94 -6.89 -9.95
N ARG A 85 -8.18 -6.15 -9.12
CA ARG A 85 -8.71 -5.04 -8.29
C ARG A 85 -7.93 -3.75 -8.53
N ARG A 86 -8.60 -2.72 -9.07
CA ARG A 86 -8.03 -1.38 -9.26
C ARG A 86 -8.18 -0.58 -7.96
N LEU A 87 -7.14 0.14 -7.56
CA LEU A 87 -7.16 1.01 -6.38
C LEU A 87 -6.95 2.46 -6.84
N TRP A 88 -7.70 3.40 -6.28
CA TRP A 88 -7.52 4.82 -6.58
C TRP A 88 -6.96 5.53 -5.36
N LEU A 89 -5.81 6.19 -5.50
CA LEU A 89 -5.07 6.78 -4.40
C LEU A 89 -4.70 8.23 -4.74
N ARG A 90 -5.53 9.19 -4.31
CA ARG A 90 -5.31 10.67 -4.33
C ARG A 90 -4.29 11.16 -5.38
N GLY A 91 -4.57 10.96 -6.66
CA GLY A 91 -3.78 11.46 -7.80
C GLY A 91 -2.85 10.44 -8.48
N ILE A 92 -2.69 9.24 -7.91
CA ILE A 92 -1.98 8.10 -8.51
C ILE A 92 -3.04 7.04 -8.87
N LEU A 93 -3.21 6.77 -10.17
CA LEU A 93 -4.13 5.78 -10.69
C LEU A 93 -3.49 4.39 -10.52
N MET A 94 -3.96 3.52 -9.64
CA MET A 94 -3.45 2.14 -9.59
C MET A 94 -4.37 1.21 -10.38
N LYS A 95 -3.90 0.72 -11.53
CA LYS A 95 -4.58 -0.34 -12.29
C LYS A 95 -3.93 -1.65 -11.88
N ALA A 96 -4.72 -2.68 -11.57
CA ALA A 96 -4.21 -4.05 -11.53
C ALA A 96 -4.40 -4.66 -12.92
N THR A 97 -3.40 -5.35 -13.47
CA THR A 97 -3.53 -6.05 -14.77
C THR A 97 -2.85 -7.42 -14.69
N LEU A 98 -3.56 -8.42 -15.19
CA LEU A 98 -3.07 -9.78 -15.40
C LEU A 98 -2.11 -9.81 -16.60
N MET A 99 -1.07 -10.62 -16.57
CA MET A 99 -0.38 -11.01 -17.80
C MET A 99 -0.82 -12.44 -18.11
N HIS A 100 -1.28 -12.64 -19.36
CA HIS A 100 -1.60 -13.93 -19.94
C HIS A 100 -0.33 -14.78 -20.09
#